data_AF-A0A811PTS3-F1
#
_entry.id   AF-A0A811PTS3-F1
#
_cell.length_a   1.000
_cell.length_b   1.000
_cell.length_c   1.000
_cell.angle_alpha   90.00
_cell.angle_beta   90.00
_cell.angle_gamma   90.00
#
_symmetry.space_group_name_H-M   'P 1'
#
loop_
_entity.id
_entity.type
_entity.pdbx_description
1 polymer ?
#
loop_
_entity_poly.entity_id
_entity_poly.type
_entity_poly.pdbx_seq_one_letter_code
_entity_poly.pdbx_strand_id
1 'polypeptide(L)'
;MAYIAAAVFAVVSLTALFAGGEACNNVASMTWTAACQQTDRWEKLCQQTLQGTAPDTAEVTVYALIATRLAKLRYENTLSEVDTLLRPGNAPAESRAALDNCKVKYGSARRLMAGVSDQMFACDFSLSRQEYIDSEVGVRSCQDGLLRLPNQYQSWPLFKKVSDDHELTIVAYLLGAIFLGR
;
A
#
# COMPACT_ATOMS: atom_id res chain seq x y z
N MET A 1 10.83 -57.06 24.33
CA MET A 1 12.05 -56.34 23.87
C MET A 1 12.05 -56.41 22.34
N ALA A 2 11.85 -55.40 21.51
CA ALA A 2 11.71 -53.95 21.66
C ALA A 2 10.97 -53.39 20.42
N TYR A 3 9.97 -52.55 20.69
CA TYR A 3 9.38 -51.39 20.00
C TYR A 3 9.49 -51.24 18.46
N ILE A 4 8.33 -51.26 17.79
CA ILE A 4 8.11 -50.68 16.47
C ILE A 4 7.90 -49.17 16.67
N ALA A 5 8.84 -48.34 16.20
CA ALA A 5 8.72 -46.89 16.23
C ALA A 5 7.80 -46.42 15.10
N ALA A 6 6.57 -46.04 15.42
CA ALA A 6 5.68 -45.34 14.50
C ALA A 6 6.11 -43.87 14.42
N ALA A 7 6.68 -43.47 13.28
CA ALA A 7 6.99 -42.08 13.01
C ALA A 7 5.69 -41.31 12.70
N VAL A 8 5.24 -40.50 13.66
CA VAL A 8 4.13 -39.55 13.47
C VAL A 8 4.70 -38.33 12.74
N PHE A 9 4.36 -38.18 11.46
CA PHE A 9 4.59 -36.92 10.74
C PHE A 9 3.59 -35.89 11.25
N ALA A 10 4.04 -35.04 12.19
CA ALA A 10 3.31 -33.85 12.59
C ALA A 10 3.35 -32.84 11.44
N VAL A 11 2.25 -32.72 10.70
CA VAL A 11 2.02 -31.61 9.78
C VAL A 11 1.79 -30.37 10.66
N VAL A 12 2.83 -29.56 10.83
CA VAL A 12 2.71 -28.25 11.48
C VAL A 12 2.01 -27.32 10.49
N SER A 13 0.70 -27.17 10.63
CA SER A 13 -0.06 -26.14 9.93
C SER A 13 0.44 -24.76 10.39
N LEU A 14 1.20 -24.07 9.53
CA LEU A 14 1.60 -22.67 9.70
C LEU A 14 0.40 -21.73 9.41
N THR A 15 -0.68 -21.81 10.20
CA THR A 15 -1.84 -20.89 10.06
C THR A 15 -1.85 -19.75 11.08
N ALA A 16 -0.78 -19.56 11.86
CA ALA A 16 -0.74 -18.57 12.93
C ALA A 16 0.26 -17.43 12.65
N LEU A 17 -0.05 -16.54 11.70
CA LEU A 17 0.60 -15.21 11.59
C LEU A 17 -0.37 -14.05 11.31
N PHE A 18 -1.68 -14.27 11.44
CA PHE A 18 -2.67 -13.20 11.53
C PHE A 18 -3.32 -13.25 12.91
N ALA A 19 -2.58 -12.84 13.94
CA ALA A 19 -3.18 -12.55 15.23
C ALA A 19 -4.25 -11.47 15.00
N GLY A 20 -5.50 -11.87 15.20
CA GLY A 20 -6.70 -11.11 14.85
C GLY A 20 -6.75 -9.76 15.57
N GLY A 21 -6.93 -8.70 14.80
CA GLY A 21 -7.83 -7.64 15.24
C GLY A 21 -9.24 -8.22 15.25
N GLU A 22 -10.03 -7.89 16.27
CA GLU A 22 -11.46 -8.19 16.24
C GLU A 22 -12.06 -7.62 14.96
N ALA A 23 -12.85 -8.43 14.27
CA ALA A 23 -13.69 -8.00 13.14
C ALA A 23 -14.38 -6.68 13.50
N CYS A 24 -14.20 -5.65 12.67
CA CYS A 24 -14.78 -4.35 12.99
C CYS A 24 -16.29 -4.46 12.87
N ASN A 25 -17.01 -4.24 13.97
CA ASN A 25 -18.47 -4.34 14.01
C ASN A 25 -19.09 -3.57 12.82
N ASN A 26 -19.91 -4.26 12.01
CA ASN A 26 -20.63 -3.74 10.83
C ASN A 26 -19.82 -3.59 9.52
N VAL A 27 -18.65 -4.21 9.38
CA VAL A 27 -17.98 -4.31 8.07
C VAL A 27 -18.46 -5.54 7.30
N ALA A 28 -18.83 -5.36 6.03
CA ALA A 28 -19.26 -6.47 5.20
C ALA A 28 -18.11 -7.45 4.91
N SER A 29 -18.42 -8.75 4.89
CA SER A 29 -17.54 -9.79 4.38
C SER A 29 -17.89 -10.12 2.93
N MET A 30 -16.88 -10.26 2.07
CA MET A 30 -17.05 -10.64 0.66
C MET A 30 -15.76 -11.28 0.12
N THR A 31 -15.78 -11.77 -1.12
CA THR A 31 -14.55 -12.23 -1.77
C THR A 31 -13.67 -11.05 -2.18
N TRP A 32 -12.36 -11.26 -2.26
CA TRP A 32 -11.44 -10.21 -2.74
C TRP A 32 -11.75 -9.81 -4.19
N THR A 33 -12.26 -10.73 -5.01
CA THR A 33 -12.72 -10.44 -6.37
C THR A 33 -13.94 -9.51 -6.38
N ALA A 34 -14.93 -9.75 -5.52
CA ALA A 34 -16.09 -8.88 -5.37
C ALA A 34 -15.73 -7.50 -4.82
N ALA A 35 -14.76 -7.42 -3.91
CA ALA A 35 -14.22 -6.15 -3.44
C ALA A 35 -13.52 -5.39 -4.59
N CYS A 36 -12.70 -6.07 -5.40
CA CYS A 36 -12.00 -5.45 -6.52
C CYS A 36 -12.93 -4.93 -7.62
N GLN A 37 -14.08 -5.58 -7.86
CA GLN A 37 -15.10 -5.07 -8.80
C GLN A 37 -15.63 -3.69 -8.41
N GLN A 38 -15.58 -3.32 -7.13
CA GLN A 38 -16.01 -2.01 -6.64
C GLN A 38 -14.96 -0.91 -6.81
N THR A 39 -13.78 -1.23 -7.35
CA THR A 39 -12.69 -0.28 -7.63
C THR A 39 -12.73 0.26 -9.07
N ASP A 40 -13.82 0.01 -9.79
CA ASP A 40 -14.09 0.49 -11.15
C ASP A 40 -12.93 0.17 -12.12
N ARG A 41 -12.35 1.19 -12.77
CA ARG A 41 -11.24 1.03 -13.72
C ARG A 41 -9.96 0.44 -13.11
N TRP A 42 -9.87 0.33 -11.78
CA TRP A 42 -8.71 -0.20 -11.07
C TRP A 42 -8.84 -1.68 -10.71
N GLU A 43 -9.93 -2.34 -11.11
CA GLU A 43 -10.21 -3.74 -10.77
C GLU A 43 -9.00 -4.64 -11.01
N LYS A 44 -8.39 -4.56 -12.21
CA LYS A 44 -7.23 -5.40 -12.55
C LYS A 44 -6.03 -5.19 -11.62
N LEU A 45 -5.72 -3.94 -11.27
CA LEU A 45 -4.63 -3.62 -10.37
C LEU A 45 -4.95 -4.07 -8.93
N CYS A 46 -6.21 -3.92 -8.51
CA CYS A 46 -6.69 -4.46 -7.25
C CYS A 46 -6.50 -5.98 -7.18
N GLN A 47 -6.90 -6.70 -8.24
CA GLN A 47 -6.76 -8.15 -8.31
C GLN A 47 -5.29 -8.55 -8.21
N GLN A 48 -4.39 -7.88 -8.97
CA GLN A 48 -2.95 -8.11 -8.89
C GLN A 48 -2.35 -7.81 -7.50
N THR A 49 -2.94 -6.85 -6.78
CA THR A 49 -2.51 -6.46 -5.44
C THR A 49 -2.88 -7.51 -4.39
N LEU A 50 -4.05 -8.14 -4.53
CA LEU A 50 -4.59 -9.08 -3.54
C LEU A 50 -4.26 -10.55 -3.86
N GLN A 51 -4.04 -10.88 -5.12
CA GLN A 51 -3.78 -12.24 -5.58
C GLN A 51 -2.59 -12.88 -4.84
N GLY A 52 -2.80 -14.10 -4.33
CA GLY A 52 -1.78 -14.89 -3.62
C GLY A 52 -1.45 -14.42 -2.20
N THR A 53 -2.05 -13.30 -1.75
CA THR A 53 -1.84 -12.76 -0.39
C THR A 53 -3.14 -12.69 0.40
N ALA A 54 -4.24 -12.32 -0.24
CA ALA A 54 -5.53 -12.16 0.40
C ALA A 54 -6.24 -13.50 0.60
N PRO A 55 -6.97 -13.69 1.71
CA PRO A 55 -7.89 -14.81 1.87
C PRO A 55 -9.06 -14.71 0.87
N ASP A 56 -9.58 -15.86 0.45
CA ASP A 56 -10.68 -15.94 -0.54
C ASP A 56 -11.93 -15.18 -0.11
N THR A 57 -12.24 -15.13 1.18
CA THR A 57 -13.33 -14.35 1.76
C THR A 57 -12.90 -13.78 3.11
N ALA A 58 -13.14 -12.49 3.31
CA ALA A 58 -12.87 -11.77 4.56
C ALA A 58 -13.66 -10.46 4.63
N GLU A 59 -13.60 -9.78 5.77
CA GLU A 59 -14.01 -8.38 5.88
C GLU A 59 -13.19 -7.50 4.93
N VAL A 60 -13.83 -6.50 4.33
CA VAL A 60 -13.15 -5.62 3.36
C VAL A 60 -11.98 -4.84 3.98
N THR A 61 -12.01 -4.60 5.29
CA THR A 61 -10.90 -4.04 6.07
C THR A 61 -9.60 -4.83 5.88
N VAL A 62 -9.66 -6.16 5.76
CA VAL A 62 -8.49 -7.02 5.51
C VAL A 62 -7.87 -6.72 4.15
N TYR A 63 -8.69 -6.58 3.11
CA TYR A 63 -8.22 -6.27 1.76
C TYR A 63 -7.64 -4.87 1.66
N ALA A 64 -8.32 -3.87 2.26
CA ALA A 64 -7.82 -2.51 2.33
C ALA A 64 -6.50 -2.43 3.12
N LEU A 65 -6.37 -3.19 4.22
CA LEU A 65 -5.14 -3.26 5.01
C LEU A 65 -3.96 -3.84 4.20
N ILE A 66 -4.19 -4.90 3.43
CA ILE A 66 -3.16 -5.49 2.55
C ILE A 66 -2.66 -4.44 1.55
N ALA A 67 -3.58 -3.76 0.84
CA ALA A 67 -3.22 -2.73 -0.13
C ALA A 67 -2.51 -1.54 0.52
N THR A 68 -2.99 -1.09 1.68
CA THR A 68 -2.41 0.02 2.47
C THR A 68 -0.98 -0.28 2.91
N ARG A 69 -0.75 -1.49 3.45
CA ARG A 69 0.59 -1.93 3.85
C ARG A 69 1.53 -2.06 2.66
N LEU A 70 1.04 -2.57 1.53
CA LEU A 70 1.83 -2.63 0.30
C LEU A 70 2.19 -1.22 -0.20
N ALA A 71 1.26 -0.28 -0.20
CA ALA A 71 1.51 1.11 -0.58
C ALA A 71 2.59 1.74 0.31
N LYS A 72 2.45 1.61 1.64
CA LYS A 72 3.46 2.07 2.60
C LYS A 72 4.85 1.47 2.32
N LEU A 73 4.94 0.16 2.06
CA LEU A 73 6.20 -0.51 1.73
C LEU A 73 6.82 0.04 0.44
N ARG A 74 6.00 0.27 -0.59
CA ARG A 74 6.50 0.87 -1.83
C ARG A 74 6.98 2.31 -1.62
N TYR A 75 6.30 3.09 -0.79
CA TYR A 75 6.74 4.43 -0.43
C TYR A 75 8.11 4.43 0.25
N GLU A 76 8.39 3.45 1.11
CA GLU A 76 9.71 3.28 1.74
C GLU A 76 10.80 3.00 0.69
N ASN A 77 10.50 2.13 -0.29
CA ASN A 77 11.40 1.86 -1.41
C ASN A 77 11.64 3.09 -2.29
N THR A 78 10.59 3.85 -2.60
CA THR A 78 10.68 5.09 -3.39
C THR A 78 11.46 6.17 -2.64
N LEU A 79 11.27 6.31 -1.32
CA LEU A 79 12.08 7.21 -0.48
C LEU A 79 13.56 6.86 -0.51
N SER A 80 13.91 5.58 -0.48
CA SER A 80 15.30 5.11 -0.58
C SER A 80 15.96 5.50 -1.92
N GLU A 81 15.20 5.43 -3.01
CA GLU A 81 15.66 5.87 -4.34
C GLU A 81 15.83 7.40 -4.40
N VAL A 82 14.86 8.15 -3.88
CA VAL A 82 14.95 9.61 -3.78
C VAL A 82 16.17 10.02 -2.94
N ASP A 83 16.41 9.37 -1.79
CA ASP A 83 17.58 9.60 -0.95
C ASP A 83 18.89 9.30 -1.69
N THR A 84 18.90 8.29 -2.55
CA THR A 84 20.05 7.96 -3.39
C THR A 84 20.31 9.05 -4.42
N LEU A 85 19.27 9.55 -5.11
CA LEU A 85 19.38 10.62 -6.11
C LEU A 85 19.81 11.96 -5.47
N LEU A 86 19.42 12.22 -4.22
CA LEU A 86 19.78 13.42 -3.47
C LEU A 86 21.25 13.45 -3.00
N ARG A 87 22.00 12.34 -3.10
CA ARG A 87 23.42 12.31 -2.77
C ARG A 87 24.23 13.15 -3.77
N PRO A 88 25.33 13.80 -3.33
CA PRO A 88 26.18 14.59 -4.22
C PRO A 88 26.62 13.79 -5.45
N GLY A 89 26.39 14.34 -6.65
CA GLY A 89 26.80 13.73 -7.92
C GLY A 89 25.83 12.72 -8.53
N ASN A 90 24.77 12.29 -7.82
CA ASN A 90 23.84 11.29 -8.33
C ASN A 90 22.69 11.86 -9.18
N ALA A 91 22.40 13.15 -9.05
CA ALA A 91 21.40 13.84 -9.86
C ALA A 91 21.85 15.27 -10.18
N PRO A 92 21.43 15.85 -11.32
CA PRO A 92 21.73 17.24 -11.66
C PRO A 92 21.11 18.24 -10.68
N ALA A 93 21.76 19.39 -10.50
CA ALA A 93 21.39 20.38 -9.50
C ALA A 93 19.95 20.91 -9.68
N GLU A 94 19.52 21.06 -10.93
CA GLU A 94 18.17 21.49 -11.31
C GLU A 94 17.06 20.54 -10.86
N SER A 95 17.37 19.26 -10.65
CA SER A 95 16.39 18.27 -10.18
C SER A 95 16.15 18.29 -8.67
N ARG A 96 17.04 18.98 -7.93
CA ARG A 96 17.10 18.93 -6.46
C ARG A 96 15.79 19.30 -5.80
N ALA A 97 15.16 20.39 -6.24
CA ALA A 97 13.91 20.86 -5.66
C ALA A 97 12.74 19.86 -5.85
N ALA A 98 12.68 19.20 -7.01
CA ALA A 98 11.66 18.19 -7.27
C ALA A 98 11.89 16.94 -6.40
N LEU A 99 13.13 16.49 -6.25
CA LEU A 99 13.51 15.37 -5.41
C LEU A 99 13.26 15.65 -3.90
N ASP A 100 13.61 16.85 -3.43
CA ASP A 100 13.34 17.26 -2.05
C ASP A 100 11.83 17.34 -1.77
N ASN A 101 11.03 17.85 -2.72
CA ASN A 101 9.57 17.81 -2.63
C ASN A 101 9.06 16.36 -2.56
N CYS A 102 9.53 15.47 -3.44
CA CYS A 102 9.19 14.06 -3.41
C CYS A 102 9.48 13.43 -2.05
N LYS A 103 10.66 13.67 -1.47
CA LYS A 103 11.04 13.17 -0.15
C LYS A 103 10.07 13.60 0.95
N VAL A 104 9.71 14.88 1.00
CA VAL A 104 8.79 15.42 2.01
C VAL A 104 7.38 14.83 1.85
N LYS A 105 6.89 14.77 0.60
CA LYS A 105 5.53 14.30 0.31
C LYS A 105 5.38 12.81 0.56
N TYR A 106 6.32 11.99 0.10
CA TYR A 106 6.33 10.56 0.42
C TYR A 106 6.51 10.29 1.90
N GLY A 107 7.35 11.07 2.60
CA GLY A 107 7.49 10.95 4.06
C GLY A 107 6.19 11.21 4.81
N SER A 108 5.34 12.11 4.29
CA SER A 108 4.01 12.39 4.85
C SER A 108 3.01 11.30 4.48
N ALA A 109 2.90 10.92 3.20
CA ALA A 109 2.03 9.83 2.74
C ALA A 109 2.31 8.50 3.46
N ARG A 110 3.59 8.18 3.71
CA ARG A 110 4.00 6.99 4.48
C ARG A 110 3.45 7.01 5.91
N ARG A 111 3.47 8.16 6.58
CA ARG A 111 2.94 8.28 7.95
C ARG A 111 1.42 8.15 7.98
N LEU A 112 0.75 8.76 7.01
CA LEU A 112 -0.71 8.69 6.86
C LEU A 112 -1.17 7.24 6.59
N MET A 113 -0.54 6.52 5.65
CA MET A 113 -0.86 5.10 5.41
C MET A 113 -0.56 4.19 6.62
N ALA A 114 0.43 4.55 7.45
CA ALA A 114 0.63 3.86 8.73
C ALA A 114 -0.53 4.13 9.69
N GLY A 115 -0.97 5.39 9.81
CA GLY A 115 -2.15 5.79 10.60
C GLY A 115 -3.41 5.04 10.18
N VAL A 116 -3.70 4.98 8.88
CA VAL A 116 -4.79 4.18 8.31
C VAL A 116 -4.71 2.71 8.71
N SER A 117 -3.51 2.13 8.70
CA SER A 117 -3.33 0.74 9.12
C SER A 117 -3.66 0.56 10.60
N ASP A 118 -3.17 1.46 11.47
CA ASP A 118 -3.41 1.42 12.91
C ASP A 118 -4.90 1.62 13.25
N GLN A 119 -5.57 2.51 12.53
CA GLN A 119 -7.01 2.77 12.61
C GLN A 119 -7.86 1.54 12.26
N MET A 120 -7.45 0.77 11.25
CA MET A 120 -8.09 -0.51 10.93
C MET A 120 -7.94 -1.55 12.04
N PHE A 121 -6.82 -1.55 12.76
CA PHE A 121 -6.65 -2.42 13.94
C PHE A 121 -7.50 -1.96 15.13
N ALA A 122 -7.66 -0.65 15.30
CA ALA A 122 -8.44 -0.05 16.37
C ALA A 122 -9.96 0.01 16.06
N CYS A 123 -10.36 -0.30 14.83
CA CYS A 123 -11.71 -0.06 14.31
C CYS A 123 -12.20 1.39 14.51
N ASP A 124 -11.27 2.34 14.45
CA ASP A 124 -11.55 3.78 14.52
C ASP A 124 -11.18 4.43 13.19
N PHE A 125 -12.21 4.65 12.36
CA PHE A 125 -12.03 5.15 11.01
C PHE A 125 -12.20 6.66 10.87
N SER A 126 -12.24 7.40 11.99
CA SER A 126 -12.56 8.83 12.02
C SER A 126 -11.66 9.68 11.11
N LEU A 127 -10.42 9.24 10.89
CA LEU A 127 -9.43 9.95 10.06
C LEU A 127 -9.15 9.25 8.71
N SER A 128 -9.49 7.96 8.56
CA SER A 128 -8.95 7.12 7.48
C SER A 128 -9.27 7.65 6.09
N ARG A 129 -10.48 8.21 5.87
CA ARG A 129 -10.84 8.79 4.56
C ARG A 129 -9.88 9.93 4.20
N GLN A 130 -9.70 10.88 5.11
CA GLN A 130 -8.87 12.06 4.85
C GLN A 130 -7.40 11.65 4.68
N GLU A 131 -6.91 10.71 5.48
CA GLU A 131 -5.53 10.24 5.39
C GLU A 131 -5.23 9.51 4.07
N TYR A 132 -6.18 8.75 3.52
CA TYR A 132 -6.06 8.19 2.16
C TYR A 132 -5.95 9.30 1.10
N ILE A 133 -6.84 10.29 1.16
CA ILE A 133 -6.86 11.42 0.22
C ILE A 133 -5.54 12.21 0.31
N ASP A 134 -5.10 12.53 1.52
CA ASP A 134 -3.86 13.29 1.73
C ASP A 134 -2.62 12.49 1.30
N SER A 135 -2.64 11.17 1.45
CA SER A 135 -1.58 10.29 0.94
C SER A 135 -1.52 10.33 -0.59
N GLU A 136 -2.67 10.22 -1.25
CA GLU A 136 -2.81 10.31 -2.71
C GLU A 136 -2.30 11.65 -3.24
N VAL A 137 -2.73 12.75 -2.63
CA VAL A 137 -2.26 14.11 -2.95
C VAL A 137 -0.76 14.24 -2.75
N GLY A 138 -0.21 13.61 -1.72
CA GLY A 138 1.23 13.55 -1.48
C GLY A 138 1.99 12.90 -2.64
N VAL A 139 1.59 11.69 -3.03
CA VAL A 139 2.24 10.96 -4.14
C VAL A 139 2.08 11.72 -5.45
N ARG A 140 0.88 12.22 -5.76
CA ARG A 140 0.60 13.02 -6.96
C ARG A 140 1.45 14.29 -7.01
N SER A 141 1.64 14.97 -5.87
CA SER A 141 2.48 16.16 -5.80
C SER A 141 3.95 15.88 -6.14
N CYS A 142 4.47 14.70 -5.81
CA CYS A 142 5.79 14.26 -6.27
C CYS A 142 5.79 14.06 -7.79
N GLN A 143 4.79 13.34 -8.33
CA GLN A 143 4.65 13.10 -9.76
C GLN A 143 4.64 14.40 -10.57
N ASP A 144 3.81 15.36 -10.17
CA ASP A 144 3.72 16.68 -10.82
C ASP A 144 5.06 17.44 -10.77
N GLY A 145 5.79 17.32 -9.66
CA GLY A 145 7.12 17.91 -9.50
C GLY A 145 8.14 17.31 -10.46
N LEU A 146 8.14 15.98 -10.61
CA LEU A 146 9.01 15.27 -11.54
C LEU A 146 8.67 15.58 -13.00
N LEU A 147 7.39 15.65 -13.37
CA LEU A 147 6.94 15.97 -14.73
C LEU A 147 7.36 17.36 -15.22
N ARG A 148 7.68 18.28 -14.31
CA ARG A 148 8.21 19.62 -14.64
C ARG A 148 9.70 19.63 -14.95
N LEU A 149 10.41 18.53 -14.68
CA LEU A 149 11.82 18.41 -15.02
C LEU A 149 12.00 18.23 -16.54
N PRO A 150 13.14 18.65 -17.11
CA PRO A 150 13.48 18.40 -18.50
C PRO A 150 13.27 16.94 -18.92
N ASN A 151 12.80 16.72 -20.15
CA ASN A 151 12.40 15.40 -20.67
C ASN A 151 13.48 14.32 -20.54
N GLN A 152 14.76 14.68 -20.54
CA GLN A 152 15.87 13.74 -20.34
C GLN A 152 15.75 12.94 -19.02
N TYR A 153 15.12 13.50 -18.00
CA TYR A 153 14.95 12.86 -16.69
C TYR A 153 13.77 11.90 -16.63
N GLN A 154 12.85 11.92 -17.59
CA GLN A 154 11.71 11.00 -17.62
C GLN A 154 12.11 9.53 -17.78
N SER A 155 13.36 9.28 -18.17
CA SER A 155 13.97 7.95 -18.20
C SER A 155 14.35 7.40 -16.82
N TRP A 156 14.30 8.21 -15.75
CA TRP A 156 14.60 7.75 -14.41
C TRP A 156 13.58 6.71 -13.93
N PRO A 157 14.02 5.60 -13.32
CA PRO A 157 13.11 4.59 -12.75
C PRO A 157 12.09 5.18 -11.76
N LEU A 158 12.48 6.26 -11.07
CA LEU A 158 11.62 7.03 -10.18
C LEU A 158 10.28 7.46 -10.81
N PHE A 159 10.23 7.86 -12.09
CA PHE A 159 8.96 8.29 -12.72
C PHE A 159 7.94 7.15 -12.75
N LYS A 160 8.39 5.95 -13.16
CA LYS A 160 7.54 4.77 -13.18
C LYS A 160 7.11 4.39 -11.76
N LYS A 161 8.02 4.40 -10.79
CA LYS A 161 7.70 4.08 -9.40
C LYS A 161 6.64 5.01 -8.83
N VAL A 162 6.79 6.31 -9.03
CA VAL A 162 5.82 7.29 -8.51
C VAL A 162 4.44 7.12 -9.15
N SER A 163 4.40 6.81 -10.46
CA SER A 163 3.13 6.47 -11.12
C SER A 163 2.51 5.20 -10.54
N ASP A 164 3.28 4.12 -10.44
CA ASP A 164 2.79 2.83 -9.92
C ASP A 164 2.33 2.95 -8.44
N ASP A 165 3.01 3.77 -7.65
CA ASP A 165 2.65 4.08 -6.26
C ASP A 165 1.35 4.86 -6.18
N HIS A 166 1.16 5.86 -7.07
CA HIS A 166 -0.05 6.65 -7.15
C HIS A 166 -1.27 5.78 -7.46
N GLU A 167 -1.16 4.91 -8.45
CA GLU A 167 -2.22 3.97 -8.83
C GLU A 167 -2.58 3.01 -7.67
N LEU A 168 -1.57 2.46 -6.99
CA LEU A 168 -1.80 1.60 -5.83
C LEU A 168 -2.44 2.36 -4.67
N THR A 169 -2.10 3.63 -4.48
CA THR A 169 -2.71 4.50 -3.46
C THR A 169 -4.21 4.64 -3.70
N ILE A 170 -4.62 4.82 -4.96
CA ILE A 170 -6.03 4.88 -5.34
C ILE A 170 -6.71 3.54 -5.07
N VAL A 171 -6.07 2.41 -5.41
CA VAL A 171 -6.62 1.07 -5.09
C VAL A 171 -6.84 0.90 -3.59
N ALA A 172 -5.85 1.27 -2.76
CA ALA A 172 -5.97 1.19 -1.31
C ALA A 172 -7.13 2.06 -0.79
N TYR A 173 -7.24 3.30 -1.28
CA TYR A 173 -8.36 4.18 -0.96
C TYR A 173 -9.72 3.60 -1.37
N LEU A 174 -9.84 3.08 -2.59
CA LEU A 174 -11.11 2.55 -3.09
C LEU A 174 -11.57 1.31 -2.31
N LEU A 175 -10.64 0.44 -1.91
CA LEU A 175 -10.95 -0.66 -0.98
C LEU A 175 -11.39 -0.12 0.39
N GLY A 176 -10.74 0.92 0.90
CA GLY A 176 -11.16 1.64 2.11
C GLY A 176 -12.57 2.22 2.00
N ALA A 177 -12.88 2.87 0.88
CA ALA A 177 -14.15 3.55 0.63
C ALA A 177 -15.37 2.62 0.70
N ILE A 178 -15.18 1.31 0.53
CA ILE A 178 -16.27 0.32 0.65
C ILE A 178 -16.88 0.32 2.06
N PHE A 179 -16.07 0.46 3.11
CA PHE A 179 -16.55 0.47 4.51
C PHE A 179 -16.54 1.86 5.16
N LEU A 180 -15.80 2.82 4.60
CA LEU A 180 -15.84 4.23 5.04
C LEU A 180 -17.07 4.98 4.53
N GLY A 181 -17.78 4.42 3.54
CA GLY A 181 -18.73 5.13 2.68
C GLY A 181 -18.02 5.82 1.52
N ARG A 182 -18.71 6.16 0.44
CA ARG A 182 -18.15 7.02 -0.63
C ARG A 182 -18.35 8.49 -0.30
#